data_AF-A0A920G7M8-F1
#
_entry.id   AF-A0A920G7M8-F1
#
_cell.length_a   1.000
_cell.length_b   1.000
_cell.length_c   1.000
_cell.angle_alpha   90.00
_cell.angle_beta   90.00
_cell.angle_gamma   90.00
#
_symmetry.space_group_name_H-M   'P 1'
#
loop_
_entity.id
_entity.type
_entity.pdbx_description
1 polymer ?
#
loop_
_entity_poly.entity_id
_entity_poly.type
_entity_poly.pdbx_seq_one_letter_code
_entity_poly.pdbx_strand_id
1 'polypeptide(L)'
;MRWADVLKDHKNIIINTPLGEGQSFGIANVGIKNIKPGDLADRLFDEHNIFTVPIDDDRGIRGLRVSPNLYSTVEDIDKFIDAMLKIAG
;
A
#
# COMPACT_ATOMS: atom_id res chain seq x y z
N MET A 1 -11.27 -5.12 -1.34
CA MET A 1 -10.70 -3.79 -1.00
C MET A 1 -10.09 -3.23 -2.28
N ARG A 2 -10.69 -2.20 -2.90
CA ARG A 2 -10.42 -1.79 -4.31
C ARG A 2 -8.94 -1.78 -4.69
N TRP A 3 -8.11 -1.02 -3.97
CA TRP A 3 -6.68 -0.95 -4.29
C TRP A 3 -5.95 -2.28 -4.07
N ALA A 4 -6.23 -2.99 -2.98
CA ALA A 4 -5.53 -4.23 -2.66
C ALA A 4 -5.87 -5.33 -3.68
N ASP A 5 -7.09 -5.33 -4.20
CA ASP A 5 -7.52 -6.25 -5.25
C ASP A 5 -6.81 -6.02 -6.58
N VAL A 6 -6.43 -4.78 -6.89
CA VAL A 6 -5.64 -4.47 -8.10
C VAL A 6 -4.16 -4.77 -7.89
N LEU A 7 -3.62 -4.42 -6.72
CA LEU A 7 -2.17 -4.52 -6.47
C LEU A 7 -1.70 -5.95 -6.16
N LYS A 8 -2.58 -6.84 -5.66
CA LYS A 8 -2.19 -8.21 -5.24
C LYS A 8 -1.62 -9.07 -6.38
N ASP A 9 -1.98 -8.79 -7.63
CA ASP A 9 -1.55 -9.59 -8.78
C ASP A 9 -0.19 -9.14 -9.33
N HIS A 10 0.37 -8.03 -8.83
CA HIS A 10 1.65 -7.53 -9.28
C HIS A 10 2.82 -8.27 -8.61
N LYS A 11 3.72 -8.86 -9.41
CA LYS A 11 4.85 -9.72 -8.94
C LYS A 11 5.78 -9.07 -7.91
N ASN A 12 5.91 -7.74 -7.95
CA ASN A 12 6.79 -6.98 -7.05
C ASN A 12 6.06 -6.42 -5.83
N ILE A 13 4.74 -6.54 -5.77
CA ILE A 13 3.96 -6.07 -4.63
C ILE A 13 3.80 -7.23 -3.64
N ILE A 14 3.89 -6.91 -2.35
CA ILE A 14 3.69 -7.84 -1.26
C ILE A 14 2.50 -7.34 -0.45
N ILE A 15 1.42 -8.11 -0.40
CA ILE A 15 0.27 -7.85 0.47
C ILE A 15 0.44 -8.73 1.71
N ASN A 16 0.68 -8.11 2.86
CA ASN A 16 0.87 -8.81 4.14
C ASN A 16 -0.46 -9.11 4.84
N THR A 17 -1.51 -8.35 4.52
CA THR A 17 -2.84 -8.54 5.13
C THR A 17 -3.67 -9.55 4.34
N PRO A 18 -4.22 -10.59 4.98
CA PRO A 18 -5.15 -11.51 4.31
C PRO A 18 -6.39 -10.77 3.78
N LEU A 19 -6.71 -10.99 2.51
CA LEU A 19 -7.83 -10.31 1.81
C LEU A 19 -9.10 -11.16 1.72
N GLY A 20 -9.15 -12.31 2.42
CA GLY A 20 -10.33 -13.17 2.46
C GLY A 20 -11.54 -12.48 3.09
N GLU A 21 -12.72 -13.03 2.84
CA GLU A 21 -13.97 -12.55 3.42
C GLU A 21 -13.87 -12.50 4.96
N GLY A 22 -14.19 -11.35 5.56
CA GLY A 22 -14.09 -11.14 7.01
C GLY A 22 -12.67 -11.03 7.58
N GLN A 23 -11.63 -11.00 6.75
CA GLN A 23 -10.23 -10.95 7.21
C GLN A 23 -9.58 -9.56 7.13
N SER A 24 -10.24 -8.59 6.48
CA SER A 24 -9.78 -7.19 6.43
C SER A 24 -10.96 -6.21 6.49
N PHE A 25 -10.80 -5.10 7.22
CA PHE A 25 -11.87 -4.13 7.51
C PHE A 25 -11.42 -2.68 7.27
N GLY A 26 -10.97 -2.36 6.05
CA GLY A 26 -10.60 -0.99 5.66
C GLY A 26 -9.16 -0.58 6.02
N ILE A 27 -8.34 -1.53 6.44
CA ILE A 27 -6.90 -1.35 6.66
C ILE A 27 -6.14 -2.56 6.13
N ALA A 28 -5.02 -2.33 5.47
CA ALA A 28 -4.12 -3.40 5.05
C ALA A 28 -2.67 -2.91 5.01
N ASN A 29 -1.75 -3.87 5.04
CA ASN A 29 -0.32 -3.64 4.93
C ASN A 29 0.19 -4.12 3.56
N VAL A 30 0.88 -3.23 2.85
CA VAL A 30 1.40 -3.46 1.50
C VAL A 30 2.83 -2.96 1.36
N GLY A 31 3.70 -3.73 0.71
CA GLY A 31 5.07 -3.33 0.41
C GLY A 31 5.45 -3.60 -1.05
N ILE A 32 6.64 -3.15 -1.44
CA ILE A 32 7.25 -3.46 -2.74
C ILE A 32 8.57 -4.18 -2.48
N LYS A 33 8.83 -5.26 -3.25
CA LYS A 33 10.07 -6.03 -3.18
C LYS A 33 11.28 -5.12 -3.36
N ASN A 34 12.30 -5.32 -2.52
CA ASN A 34 13.57 -4.58 -2.55
C ASN A 34 13.46 -3.07 -2.26
N ILE A 35 12.33 -2.56 -1.78
CA ILE A 35 12.18 -1.18 -1.31
C ILE A 35 11.88 -1.21 0.19
N LYS A 36 12.61 -0.42 0.98
CA LYS A 36 12.31 -0.31 2.41
C LYS A 36 10.99 0.43 2.63
N PRO A 37 10.22 0.10 3.68
CA PRO A 37 8.95 0.78 3.95
C PRO A 37 9.09 2.30 4.06
N GLY A 38 10.13 2.80 4.72
CA GLY A 38 10.41 4.24 4.84
C GLY A 38 10.60 4.91 3.48
N ASP A 39 11.55 4.40 2.68
CA ASP A 39 11.81 4.91 1.33
C ASP A 39 10.55 4.89 0.46
N LEU A 40 9.73 3.84 0.56
CA LEU A 40 8.47 3.76 -0.19
C LEU A 40 7.47 4.83 0.24
N ALA A 41 7.34 5.09 1.55
CA ALA A 41 6.48 6.14 2.07
C ALA A 41 6.94 7.53 1.61
N ASP A 42 8.24 7.78 1.66
CA ASP A 42 8.85 9.05 1.21
C ASP A 42 8.60 9.27 -0.28
N ARG A 43 8.82 8.25 -1.14
CA ARG A 43 8.55 8.37 -2.58
C ARG A 43 7.08 8.64 -2.89
N LEU A 44 6.15 7.99 -2.19
CA LEU A 44 4.72 8.24 -2.35
C LEU A 44 4.35 9.67 -1.94
N PHE A 45 4.96 10.19 -0.88
CA PHE A 45 4.71 11.55 -0.42
C PHE A 45 5.33 12.58 -1.37
N ASP A 46 6.62 12.47 -1.65
CA ASP A 46 7.39 13.45 -2.43
C ASP A 46 6.99 13.47 -3.91
N GLU A 47 6.80 12.30 -4.53
CA GLU A 47 6.52 12.21 -5.97
C GLU A 47 5.01 12.30 -6.28
N HIS A 48 4.15 11.91 -5.33
CA HIS A 48 2.71 11.74 -5.58
C HIS A 48 1.79 12.47 -4.58
N ASN A 49 2.32 13.11 -3.53
CA ASN A 49 1.55 13.72 -2.43
C ASN A 49 0.60 12.72 -1.73
N ILE A 50 1.05 11.48 -1.54
CA ILE A 50 0.28 10.44 -0.86
C ILE A 50 0.93 10.14 0.48
N PHE A 51 0.22 10.46 1.56
CA PHE A 51 0.67 10.14 2.91
C PHE A 51 0.35 8.69 3.28
N THR A 52 1.36 7.95 3.71
CA THR A 52 1.22 6.60 4.26
C THR A 52 2.13 6.44 5.47
N VAL A 53 1.86 5.46 6.32
CA VAL A 53 2.70 5.18 7.49
C VAL A 53 3.50 3.91 7.22
N PRO A 54 4.84 3.97 7.19
CA PRO A 54 5.67 2.77 7.06
C PRO A 54 5.66 1.97 8.37
N ILE A 55 5.61 0.66 8.23
CA ILE A 55 5.81 -0.31 9.30
C ILE A 55 7.06 -1.12 8.93
N ASP A 56 8.09 -1.01 9.77
CA ASP A 56 9.31 -1.80 9.68
C ASP A 56 9.58 -2.36 11.08
N ASP A 57 8.94 -3.49 11.38
CA ASP A 57 8.97 -4.12 12.69
C ASP A 57 9.92 -5.33 12.70
N ASP A 58 10.65 -5.51 13.80
CA ASP A 58 11.63 -6.57 13.98
C ASP A 58 11.01 -7.98 13.97
N ARG A 59 9.68 -8.10 14.10
CA ARG A 59 8.94 -9.37 14.00
C ARG A 59 8.62 -9.75 12.55
N GLY A 60 9.17 -9.02 11.57
CA GLY A 60 9.15 -9.38 10.15
C GLY A 60 8.03 -8.77 9.32
N ILE A 61 7.18 -7.91 9.90
CA ILE A 61 6.16 -7.18 9.15
C ILE A 61 6.81 -5.94 8.54
N ARG A 62 6.91 -5.92 7.21
CA ARG A 62 7.48 -4.81 6.45
C ARG A 62 6.55 -4.35 5.33
N GLY A 63 6.12 -3.10 5.41
CA GLY A 63 5.28 -2.47 4.40
C GLY A 63 4.58 -1.21 4.93
N LEU A 64 3.78 -0.57 4.11
CA LEU A 64 2.96 0.58 4.45
C LEU A 64 1.63 0.16 5.03
N ARG A 65 1.21 0.80 6.12
CA ARG A 65 -0.15 0.73 6.62
C ARG A 65 -1.03 1.70 5.84
N VAL A 66 -1.96 1.16 5.06
CA VAL A 66 -2.87 1.92 4.20
C VAL A 66 -4.30 1.73 4.70
N SER A 67 -5.00 2.84 4.94
CA SER A 67 -6.39 2.85 5.41
C SER A 67 -7.17 3.97 4.72
N PRO A 68 -7.84 3.68 3.59
CA PRO A 68 -8.78 4.61 2.98
C PRO A 68 -9.92 4.87 3.95
N ASN A 69 -10.34 6.13 4.06
CA ASN A 69 -11.40 6.56 4.98
C ASN A 69 -12.47 7.35 4.22
N LEU A 70 -13.47 7.86 4.94
CA LEU A 70 -14.60 8.59 4.35
C LEU A 70 -14.19 9.84 3.55
N TYR A 71 -13.01 10.40 3.82
CA TYR A 71 -12.47 11.56 3.11
C TYR A 71 -11.59 11.18 1.92
N SER A 72 -11.28 9.90 1.72
CA SER A 72 -10.55 9.42 0.55
C SER A 72 -11.53 9.21 -0.59
N THR A 73 -11.35 9.93 -1.71
CA THR A 73 -12.20 9.75 -2.88
C THR A 73 -11.77 8.52 -3.69
N VAL A 74 -12.58 8.14 -4.68
CA VAL A 74 -12.21 7.05 -5.60
C VAL A 74 -10.96 7.44 -6.41
N GLU A 75 -10.86 8.71 -6.79
CA GLU A 75 -9.71 9.26 -7.51
C GLU A 75 -8.43 9.21 -6.65
N ASP A 76 -8.51 9.45 -5.34
CA ASP A 76 -7.37 9.29 -4.44
C ASP A 76 -6.89 7.83 -4.40
N ILE A 77 -7.82 6.88 -4.38
CA ILE A 77 -7.53 5.44 -4.38
C ILE A 77 -6.89 5.04 -5.71
N ASP A 78 -7.42 5.50 -6.83
CA ASP A 78 -6.89 5.20 -8.16
C ASP A 78 -5.50 5.82 -8.35
N LYS A 79 -5.28 7.05 -7.86
CA LYS A 79 -3.95 7.70 -7.83
C LYS A 79 -2.94 6.90 -7.00
N PHE A 80 -3.36 6.32 -5.89
CA PHE A 80 -2.51 5.44 -5.09
C PHE A 80 -2.15 4.15 -5.84
N ILE A 81 -3.11 3.53 -6.53
CA ILE A 81 -2.85 2.34 -7.35
C ILE A 81 -1.80 2.65 -8.43
N ASP A 82 -1.99 3.75 -9.16
CA ASP A 82 -1.09 4.15 -10.25
C ASP A 82 0.33 4.44 -9.73
N ALA A 83 0.45 5.14 -8.60
CA ALA A 83 1.74 5.42 -7.97
C ALA A 83 2.45 4.12 -7.54
N MET A 84 1.73 3.20 -6.90
CA MET A 84 2.27 1.91 -6.48
C MET A 84 2.75 1.08 -7.68
N LEU A 85 1.97 1.02 -8.76
CA LEU A 85 2.35 0.30 -9.98
C LEU A 85 3.56 0.94 -10.66
N LYS A 86 3.64 2.28 -10.69
CA LYS A 86 4.78 3.00 -11.25
C LYS A 86 6.08 2.78 -10.47
N ILE A 87 6.00 2.71 -9.13
CA ILE A 87 7.16 2.45 -8.27
C ILE A 87 7.55 0.96 -8.30
N ALA A 88 6.58 0.05 -8.49
CA ALA A 88 6.80 -1.40 -8.50
C ALA A 88 7.30 -1.94 -9.85
N GLY A 89 7.05 -1.22 -10.95
CA GLY A 89 7.53 -1.54 -12.31
C GLY A 89 9.02 -1.34 -12.48
#